data_AF-A0A0F3M4M0-F1
#
_entry.id   AF-A0A0F3M4M0-F1
#
_cell.length_a   1.000
_cell.length_b   1.000
_cell.length_c   1.000
_cell.angle_alpha   90.00
_cell.angle_beta   90.00
_cell.angle_gamma   90.00
#
_symmetry.space_group_name_H-M   'P 1'
#
loop_
_entity.id
_entity.type
_entity.pdbx_description
1 polymer ?
#
loop_
_entity_poly.entity_id
_entity_poly.type
_entity_poly.pdbx_seq_one_letter_code
_entity_poly.pdbx_strand_id
1 'polypeptide(L)'
;MLTDKYFNKGNSFFQLRKYQEAIKKFNLAIKCNPYSAEAYINKGIALDKLGQHQEAIENYDIAIKYKPDSVEAYINKGISLKQLGQYQDAIKNYDIAIKYKPDSAEAYINKGAALNELGQYQEAIENYDIAIKYKPDSAEAYINKGNTLMQLWQYQKAIENYDIAIEYNPNDVNAYYNQRNCFERIRSISRNNR
;
A
#
# COMPACT_ATOMS: atom_id res chain seq x y z
N MET A 1 22.29 -17.69 14.83
CA MET A 1 21.73 -19.05 15.02
C MET A 1 21.26 -19.62 13.67
N LEU A 2 20.90 -20.92 13.57
CA LEU A 2 20.44 -21.51 12.29
C LEU A 2 19.20 -20.79 11.71
N THR A 3 18.33 -20.25 12.58
CA THR A 3 17.19 -19.40 12.22
C THR A 3 17.61 -18.20 11.37
N ASP A 4 18.53 -17.37 11.86
CA ASP A 4 19.00 -16.17 11.17
C ASP A 4 19.63 -16.50 9.82
N LYS A 5 20.34 -17.64 9.74
CA LYS A 5 20.94 -18.11 8.49
C LYS A 5 19.88 -18.40 7.42
N TYR A 6 18.80 -19.10 7.78
CA TYR A 6 17.73 -19.40 6.83
C TYR A 6 16.91 -18.14 6.50
N PHE A 7 16.64 -17.31 7.49
CA PHE A 7 15.93 -16.05 7.32
C PHE A 7 16.69 -15.11 6.35
N ASN A 8 17.98 -14.88 6.58
CA ASN A 8 18.82 -14.05 5.71
C ASN A 8 18.91 -14.61 4.29
N LYS A 9 19.01 -15.94 4.14
CA LYS A 9 18.95 -16.58 2.81
C LYS A 9 17.59 -16.38 2.13
N GLY A 10 16.50 -16.42 2.88
CA GLY A 10 15.16 -16.11 2.38
C GLY A 10 15.09 -14.69 1.84
N ASN A 11 15.59 -13.71 2.60
CA ASN A 11 15.68 -12.32 2.17
C ASN A 11 16.54 -12.18 0.90
N SER A 12 17.68 -12.87 0.80
CA SER A 12 18.49 -12.86 -0.43
C SER A 12 17.73 -13.39 -1.65
N PHE A 13 17.00 -14.51 -1.52
CA PHE A 13 16.18 -15.02 -2.62
C PHE A 13 15.03 -14.06 -2.97
N PHE A 14 14.43 -13.43 -1.97
CA PHE A 14 13.38 -12.43 -2.17
C PHE A 14 13.89 -11.23 -2.99
N GLN A 15 15.06 -10.70 -2.66
CA GLN A 15 15.69 -9.60 -3.42
C GLN A 15 16.01 -10.01 -4.87
N LEU A 16 16.34 -11.29 -5.10
CA LEU A 16 16.52 -11.87 -6.44
C LEU A 16 15.19 -12.19 -7.16
N ARG A 17 14.04 -11.80 -6.59
CA ARG A 17 12.68 -12.11 -7.06
C ARG A 17 12.38 -13.62 -7.19
N LYS A 18 13.16 -14.45 -6.50
CA LYS A 18 12.99 -15.90 -6.42
C LYS A 18 12.06 -16.25 -5.26
N TYR A 19 10.79 -15.86 -5.40
CA TYR A 19 9.83 -15.87 -4.29
C TYR A 19 9.54 -17.29 -3.76
N GLN A 20 9.45 -18.29 -4.65
CA GLN A 20 9.23 -19.68 -4.22
C GLN A 20 10.41 -20.21 -3.38
N GLU A 21 11.65 -19.89 -3.76
CA GLU A 21 12.84 -20.24 -3.01
C GLU A 21 12.93 -19.47 -1.69
N ALA A 22 12.53 -18.19 -1.68
CA ALA A 22 12.43 -17.39 -0.47
C ALA A 22 11.46 -18.04 0.54
N ILE A 23 10.26 -18.42 0.09
CA ILE A 23 9.26 -19.13 0.90
C ILE A 23 9.83 -20.44 1.47
N LYS A 24 10.56 -21.23 0.67
CA LYS A 24 11.22 -22.46 1.17
C LYS A 24 12.21 -22.15 2.29
N LYS A 25 12.95 -21.04 2.21
CA LYS A 25 13.89 -20.64 3.28
C LYS A 25 13.19 -20.07 4.50
N PHE A 26 12.12 -19.27 4.33
CA PHE A 26 11.32 -18.80 5.46
C PHE A 26 10.63 -19.96 6.19
N ASN A 27 10.14 -20.98 5.49
CA ASN A 27 9.62 -22.19 6.12
C ASN A 27 10.68 -22.90 6.98
N LEU A 28 11.94 -22.95 6.54
CA LEU A 28 13.04 -23.50 7.35
C LEU A 28 13.34 -22.61 8.57
N ALA A 29 13.31 -21.28 8.42
CA ALA A 29 13.47 -20.35 9.53
C ALA A 29 12.35 -20.53 10.58
N ILE A 30 11.09 -20.64 10.13
CA ILE A 30 9.91 -20.91 10.98
C ILE A 30 10.05 -22.27 11.67
N LYS A 31 10.54 -23.31 10.97
CA LYS A 31 10.80 -24.62 11.60
C LYS A 31 11.84 -24.54 12.72
N CYS A 32 12.85 -23.67 12.58
CA CYS A 32 13.85 -23.44 13.63
C CYS A 32 13.33 -22.56 14.77
N ASN A 33 12.47 -21.58 14.47
CA ASN A 33 11.81 -20.73 15.45
C ASN A 33 10.33 -20.47 15.06
N PRO A 34 9.39 -21.26 15.59
CA PRO A 34 7.97 -21.14 15.27
C PRO A 34 7.30 -19.85 15.76
N TYR A 35 7.99 -19.03 16.55
CA TYR A 35 7.45 -17.78 17.13
C TYR A 35 7.99 -16.53 16.41
N SER A 36 8.74 -16.69 15.33
CA SER A 36 9.32 -15.57 14.59
C SER A 36 8.28 -14.86 13.72
N ALA A 37 7.66 -13.81 14.27
CA ALA A 37 6.72 -12.97 13.52
C ALA A 37 7.33 -12.44 12.20
N GLU A 38 8.60 -12.04 12.21
CA GLU A 38 9.30 -11.53 11.03
C GLU A 38 9.41 -12.58 9.90
N ALA A 39 9.65 -13.85 10.23
CA ALA A 39 9.69 -14.92 9.24
C ALA A 39 8.32 -15.17 8.60
N TYR A 40 7.23 -15.04 9.38
CA TYR A 40 5.87 -15.12 8.85
C TYR A 40 5.51 -13.92 7.98
N ILE A 41 5.87 -12.69 8.39
CA ILE A 41 5.66 -11.47 7.58
C ILE A 41 6.35 -11.62 6.23
N ASN A 42 7.65 -11.93 6.21
CA ASN A 42 8.40 -12.03 4.95
C ASN A 42 7.94 -13.19 4.06
N LYS A 43 7.45 -14.27 4.65
CA LYS A 43 6.78 -15.33 3.90
C LYS A 43 5.47 -14.83 3.29
N GLY A 44 4.65 -14.10 4.05
CA GLY A 44 3.42 -13.47 3.56
C GLY A 44 3.70 -12.54 2.38
N ILE A 45 4.71 -11.68 2.49
CA ILE A 45 5.08 -10.74 1.43
C ILE A 45 5.51 -11.51 0.16
N ALA A 46 6.28 -12.60 0.32
CA ALA A 46 6.66 -13.45 -0.82
C ALA A 46 5.46 -14.14 -1.48
N LEU A 47 4.45 -14.54 -0.70
CA LEU A 47 3.18 -15.10 -1.20
C LEU A 47 2.37 -14.04 -1.96
N ASP A 48 2.27 -12.82 -1.46
CA ASP A 48 1.62 -11.71 -2.16
C ASP A 48 2.27 -11.43 -3.52
N LYS A 49 3.61 -11.49 -3.60
CA LYS A 49 4.32 -11.34 -4.88
C LYS A 49 4.03 -12.47 -5.88
N LEU A 50 3.48 -13.59 -5.41
CA LEU A 50 3.01 -14.70 -6.24
C LEU A 50 1.48 -14.66 -6.49
N GLY A 51 0.77 -13.65 -5.99
CA GLY A 51 -0.69 -13.54 -6.07
C GLY A 51 -1.45 -14.43 -5.09
N GLN A 52 -0.74 -15.07 -4.16
CA GLN A 52 -1.29 -15.97 -3.14
C GLN A 52 -1.77 -15.19 -1.92
N HIS A 53 -2.73 -14.29 -2.12
CA HIS A 53 -3.16 -13.31 -1.11
C HIS A 53 -3.84 -13.96 0.10
N GLN A 54 -4.61 -15.04 -0.10
CA GLN A 54 -5.27 -15.73 1.00
C GLN A 54 -4.24 -16.42 1.91
N GLU A 55 -3.26 -17.13 1.34
CA GLU A 55 -2.18 -17.71 2.13
C GLU A 55 -1.28 -16.64 2.78
N ALA A 56 -1.10 -15.48 2.14
CA ALA A 56 -0.39 -14.36 2.74
C ALA A 56 -1.08 -13.87 4.01
N ILE A 57 -2.40 -13.66 3.97
CA ILE A 57 -3.23 -13.27 5.12
C ILE A 57 -3.06 -14.22 6.29
N GLU A 58 -3.10 -15.54 6.06
CA GLU A 58 -2.88 -16.53 7.11
C GLU A 58 -1.51 -16.39 7.79
N ASN A 59 -0.46 -16.08 7.02
CA ASN A 59 0.88 -15.85 7.59
C ASN A 59 0.93 -14.54 8.36
N TYR A 60 0.27 -13.47 7.90
CA TYR A 60 0.18 -12.23 8.67
C TYR A 60 -0.62 -12.39 9.96
N ASP A 61 -1.68 -13.20 9.96
CA ASP A 61 -2.44 -13.52 11.18
C ASP A 61 -1.58 -14.23 12.22
N ILE A 62 -0.74 -15.18 11.78
CA ILE A 62 0.22 -15.84 12.67
C ILE A 62 1.27 -14.84 13.17
N ALA A 63 1.77 -13.95 12.30
CA ALA A 63 2.70 -12.91 12.72
C ALA A 63 2.11 -11.97 13.77
N ILE A 64 0.86 -11.52 13.58
CA ILE A 64 0.10 -10.67 14.51
C ILE A 64 -0.12 -11.42 15.84
N LYS A 65 -0.43 -12.72 15.79
CA LYS A 65 -0.56 -13.53 17.01
C LYS A 65 0.72 -13.51 17.86
N TYR A 66 1.89 -13.57 17.24
CA TYR A 66 3.18 -13.55 17.95
C TYR A 66 3.71 -12.15 18.24
N LYS A 67 3.30 -11.14 17.47
CA LYS A 67 3.65 -9.74 17.65
C LYS A 67 2.42 -8.85 17.40
N PRO A 68 1.55 -8.66 18.41
CA PRO A 68 0.27 -7.96 18.24
C PRO A 68 0.37 -6.47 17.93
N ASP A 69 1.54 -5.86 18.08
CA ASP A 69 1.84 -4.46 17.79
C ASP A 69 2.58 -4.28 16.45
N SER A 70 2.67 -5.34 15.63
CA SER A 70 3.38 -5.30 14.35
C SER A 70 2.64 -4.49 13.29
N VAL A 71 2.96 -3.20 13.20
CA VAL A 71 2.42 -2.26 12.19
C VAL A 71 2.57 -2.81 10.77
N GLU A 72 3.73 -3.38 10.45
CA GLU A 72 4.02 -3.96 9.13
C GLU A 72 3.10 -5.14 8.79
N ALA A 73 2.79 -6.00 9.77
CA ALA A 73 1.89 -7.13 9.54
C ALA A 73 0.47 -6.67 9.24
N TYR A 74 -0.03 -5.64 9.96
CA TYR A 74 -1.34 -5.06 9.71
C TYR A 74 -1.42 -4.34 8.36
N ILE A 75 -0.41 -3.56 7.98
CA ILE A 75 -0.36 -2.91 6.67
C ILE A 75 -0.38 -3.96 5.56
N ASN A 76 0.51 -4.95 5.61
CA ASN A 76 0.58 -5.96 4.55
C ASN A 76 -0.68 -6.84 4.49
N LYS A 77 -1.25 -7.22 5.63
CA LYS A 77 -2.55 -7.91 5.66
C LYS A 77 -3.64 -7.06 5.02
N GLY A 78 -3.69 -5.77 5.33
CA GLY A 78 -4.62 -4.83 4.69
C GLY A 78 -4.43 -4.76 3.17
N ILE A 79 -3.18 -4.78 2.70
CA ILE A 79 -2.87 -4.77 1.26
C ILE A 79 -3.40 -6.05 0.59
N SER A 80 -3.17 -7.23 1.16
CA SER A 80 -3.71 -8.50 0.62
C SER A 80 -5.23 -8.51 0.60
N LEU A 81 -5.88 -8.03 1.68
CA LEU A 81 -7.34 -7.91 1.75
C LEU A 81 -7.88 -6.98 0.65
N LYS A 82 -7.21 -5.84 0.40
CA LYS A 82 -7.55 -4.93 -0.70
C LYS A 82 -7.44 -5.61 -2.07
N GLN A 83 -6.40 -6.42 -2.30
CA GLN A 83 -6.26 -7.18 -3.56
C GLN A 83 -7.37 -8.22 -3.75
N LEU A 84 -7.96 -8.72 -2.66
CA LEU A 84 -9.13 -9.61 -2.69
C LEU A 84 -10.47 -8.85 -2.74
N GLY A 85 -10.46 -7.51 -2.85
CA GLY A 85 -11.67 -6.68 -2.85
C GLY A 85 -12.33 -6.52 -1.47
N GLN A 86 -11.69 -6.97 -0.39
CA GLN A 86 -12.19 -6.89 0.98
C GLN A 86 -11.83 -5.55 1.63
N TYR A 87 -12.31 -4.45 1.04
CA TYR A 87 -11.87 -3.09 1.38
C TYR A 87 -12.18 -2.67 2.82
N GLN A 88 -13.35 -3.04 3.35
CA GLN A 88 -13.70 -2.70 4.74
C GLN A 88 -12.79 -3.38 5.75
N ASP A 89 -12.42 -4.65 5.51
CA ASP A 89 -11.49 -5.37 6.40
C ASP A 89 -10.06 -4.85 6.23
N ALA A 90 -9.67 -4.43 5.01
CA ALA A 90 -8.41 -3.73 4.81
C ALA A 90 -8.33 -2.45 5.65
N ILE A 91 -9.38 -1.62 5.62
CA ILE A 91 -9.48 -0.38 6.41
C ILE A 91 -9.31 -0.66 7.90
N LYS A 92 -9.99 -1.68 8.46
CA LYS A 92 -9.83 -2.07 9.87
C LYS A 92 -8.38 -2.39 10.22
N ASN A 93 -7.65 -3.06 9.33
CA ASN A 93 -6.23 -3.38 9.58
C ASN A 93 -5.35 -2.12 9.50
N TYR A 94 -5.61 -1.22 8.55
CA TYR A 94 -4.90 0.06 8.49
C TYR A 94 -5.18 0.94 9.72
N ASP A 95 -6.41 0.94 10.23
CA ASP A 95 -6.76 1.65 11.48
C ASP A 95 -5.98 1.11 12.68
N ILE A 96 -5.79 -0.21 12.76
CA ILE A 96 -4.97 -0.82 13.80
C ILE A 96 -3.49 -0.44 13.62
N ALA A 97 -2.97 -0.47 12.39
CA ALA A 97 -1.61 0.00 12.09
C ALA A 97 -1.41 1.47 12.50
N ILE A 98 -2.37 2.34 12.20
CA ILE A 98 -2.37 3.76 12.60
C ILE A 98 -2.43 3.90 14.13
N LYS A 99 -3.24 3.10 14.81
CA LYS A 99 -3.31 3.09 16.28
C LYS A 99 -1.94 2.79 16.91
N TYR A 100 -1.18 1.84 16.36
CA TYR A 100 0.16 1.51 16.86
C TYR A 100 1.24 2.48 16.38
N LYS A 101 1.07 3.09 15.20
CA LYS A 101 1.98 4.09 14.64
C LYS A 101 1.20 5.25 14.00
N PRO A 102 0.84 6.28 14.78
CA PRO A 102 -0.03 7.37 14.31
C PRO A 102 0.55 8.26 13.21
N ASP A 103 1.86 8.19 12.98
CA ASP A 103 2.61 8.93 11.96
C ASP A 103 2.93 8.09 10.71
N SER A 104 2.34 6.88 10.58
CA SER A 104 2.58 5.99 9.45
C SER A 104 1.90 6.48 8.17
N ALA A 105 2.61 7.30 7.38
CA ALA A 105 2.11 7.80 6.09
C ALA A 105 1.64 6.66 5.16
N GLU A 106 2.35 5.52 5.14
CA GLU A 106 1.99 4.34 4.34
C GLU A 106 0.61 3.77 4.72
N ALA A 107 0.29 3.73 6.03
CA ALA A 107 -1.00 3.23 6.49
C ALA A 107 -2.14 4.16 6.05
N TYR A 108 -1.94 5.48 6.14
CA TYR A 108 -2.92 6.46 5.66
C TYR A 108 -3.09 6.42 4.13
N ILE A 109 -2.01 6.29 3.36
CA ILE A 109 -2.09 6.13 1.89
C ILE A 109 -2.93 4.91 1.54
N ASN A 110 -2.64 3.76 2.16
CA ASN A 110 -3.36 2.53 1.85
C ASN A 110 -4.81 2.54 2.34
N LYS A 111 -5.10 3.19 3.46
CA LYS A 111 -6.47 3.43 3.93
C LYS A 111 -7.23 4.33 2.96
N GLY A 112 -6.64 5.44 2.53
CA GLY A 112 -7.21 6.34 1.53
C GLY A 112 -7.52 5.60 0.22
N ALA A 113 -6.61 4.72 -0.23
CA ALA A 113 -6.83 3.91 -1.43
C ALA A 113 -8.04 2.98 -1.26
N ALA A 114 -8.17 2.27 -0.14
CA ALA A 114 -9.32 1.41 0.12
C ALA A 114 -10.64 2.19 0.23
N LEU A 115 -10.63 3.38 0.84
CA LEU A 115 -11.79 4.28 0.92
C LEU A 115 -12.22 4.76 -0.48
N ASN A 116 -11.25 5.07 -1.35
CA ASN A 116 -11.50 5.46 -2.72
C ASN A 116 -12.21 4.34 -3.52
N GLU A 117 -11.79 3.09 -3.34
CA GLU A 117 -12.47 1.92 -3.96
C GLU A 117 -13.91 1.73 -3.46
N LEU A 118 -14.21 2.17 -2.23
CA LEU A 118 -15.57 2.18 -1.67
C LEU A 118 -16.39 3.41 -2.09
N GLY A 119 -15.83 4.33 -2.88
CA GLY A 119 -16.49 5.58 -3.25
C GLY A 119 -16.54 6.64 -2.14
N GLN A 120 -15.85 6.42 -1.01
CA GLN A 120 -15.75 7.35 0.11
C GLN A 120 -14.67 8.40 -0.16
N TYR A 121 -14.85 9.18 -1.22
CA TYR A 121 -13.81 10.04 -1.80
C TYR A 121 -13.33 11.15 -0.85
N GLN A 122 -14.22 11.76 -0.07
CA GLN A 122 -13.84 12.83 0.85
C GLN A 122 -12.96 12.31 1.99
N GLU A 123 -13.34 11.18 2.59
CA GLU A 123 -12.54 10.52 3.63
C GLU A 123 -11.20 10.03 3.07
N ALA A 124 -11.16 9.55 1.81
CA ALA A 124 -9.92 9.18 1.15
C ALA A 124 -8.97 10.37 1.02
N ILE A 125 -9.46 11.54 0.58
CA ILE A 125 -8.68 12.78 0.49
C ILE A 125 -8.11 13.18 1.85
N GLU A 126 -8.91 13.14 2.91
CA GLU A 126 -8.45 13.45 4.27
C GLU A 126 -7.30 12.53 4.72
N ASN A 127 -7.38 11.23 4.41
CA ASN A 127 -6.30 10.30 4.72
C ASN A 127 -5.03 10.61 3.90
N TYR A 128 -5.15 10.96 2.61
CA TYR A 128 -3.98 11.38 1.83
C TYR A 128 -3.38 12.69 2.35
N ASP A 129 -4.19 13.65 2.80
CA ASP A 129 -3.71 14.88 3.42
C ASP A 129 -2.91 14.61 4.70
N ILE A 130 -3.38 13.67 5.52
CA ILE A 130 -2.64 13.24 6.71
C ILE A 130 -1.33 12.53 6.30
N ALA A 131 -1.36 11.68 5.28
CA ALA A 131 -0.15 11.04 4.77
C ALA A 131 0.89 12.06 4.28
N ILE A 132 0.45 13.07 3.51
CA ILE A 132 1.28 14.18 3.02
C ILE A 132 1.85 14.98 4.19
N LYS A 133 1.04 15.25 5.23
CA LYS A 133 1.52 15.94 6.44
C LYS A 133 2.69 15.20 7.09
N TYR A 134 2.63 13.87 7.19
CA TYR A 134 3.70 13.06 7.78
C TYR A 134 4.85 12.77 6.82
N LYS A 135 4.59 12.74 5.52
CA LYS A 135 5.58 12.51 4.47
C LYS A 135 5.34 13.45 3.27
N PRO A 136 5.82 14.70 3.35
CA PRO A 136 5.54 15.73 2.34
C PRO A 136 6.11 15.45 0.95
N ASP A 137 7.09 14.56 0.85
CA ASP A 137 7.78 14.14 -0.38
C ASP A 137 7.17 12.85 -1.00
N SER A 138 6.02 12.39 -0.50
CA SER A 138 5.34 11.20 -1.02
C SER A 138 4.61 11.49 -2.33
N ALA A 139 5.29 11.31 -3.46
CA ALA A 139 4.66 11.41 -4.79
C ALA A 139 3.40 10.53 -4.91
N GLU A 140 3.43 9.30 -4.36
CA GLU A 140 2.29 8.39 -4.34
C GLU A 140 1.06 8.99 -3.65
N ALA A 141 1.22 9.68 -2.52
CA ALA A 141 0.09 10.28 -1.81
C ALA A 141 -0.57 11.38 -2.64
N TYR A 142 0.22 12.22 -3.32
CA TYR A 142 -0.31 13.25 -4.22
C TYR A 142 -0.99 12.65 -5.45
N ILE A 143 -0.41 11.61 -6.06
CA ILE A 143 -1.03 10.91 -7.19
C ILE A 143 -2.38 10.33 -6.79
N ASN A 144 -2.44 9.63 -5.66
CA ASN A 144 -3.68 9.00 -5.19
C ASN A 144 -4.74 10.06 -4.82
N LYS A 145 -4.34 11.17 -4.19
CA LYS A 145 -5.23 12.30 -3.94
C LYS A 145 -5.74 12.93 -5.24
N GLY A 146 -4.86 13.13 -6.22
CA GLY A 146 -5.22 13.62 -7.55
C GLY A 146 -6.23 12.70 -8.24
N ASN A 147 -6.02 11.39 -8.18
CA ASN A 147 -6.92 10.38 -8.75
C ASN A 147 -8.31 10.47 -8.12
N THR A 148 -8.38 10.62 -6.79
CA THR A 148 -9.65 10.78 -6.07
C THR A 148 -10.34 12.12 -6.42
N LEU A 149 -9.57 13.21 -6.56
CA LEU A 149 -10.11 14.50 -7.01
C LEU A 149 -10.68 14.44 -8.43
N MET A 150 -10.10 13.62 -9.32
CA MET A 150 -10.67 13.37 -10.64
C MET A 150 -12.04 12.68 -10.56
N GLN A 151 -12.23 11.74 -9.64
CA GLN A 151 -13.54 11.09 -9.43
C GLN A 151 -14.62 12.09 -8.98
N LEU A 152 -14.20 13.16 -8.29
CA LEU A 152 -15.06 14.26 -7.89
C LEU A 152 -15.19 15.38 -8.94
N TRP A 153 -14.70 15.17 -10.16
CA TRP A 153 -14.64 16.18 -11.24
C TRP A 153 -13.84 17.45 -10.88
N GLN A 154 -13.01 17.42 -9.84
CA GLN A 154 -12.18 18.54 -9.40
C GLN A 154 -10.85 18.57 -10.16
N TYR A 155 -10.93 18.67 -11.49
CA TYR A 155 -9.79 18.49 -12.40
C TYR A 155 -8.63 19.45 -12.16
N GLN A 156 -8.92 20.72 -11.83
CA GLN A 156 -7.86 21.71 -11.59
C GLN A 156 -7.02 21.34 -10.35
N LYS A 157 -7.68 20.97 -9.25
CA LYS A 157 -6.99 20.52 -8.04
C LYS A 157 -6.25 19.20 -8.25
N ALA A 158 -6.79 18.31 -9.09
CA ALA A 158 -6.10 17.08 -9.44
C ALA A 158 -4.78 17.37 -10.18
N ILE A 159 -4.78 18.30 -11.14
CA ILE A 159 -3.58 18.76 -11.86
C ILE A 159 -2.52 19.30 -10.88
N GLU A 160 -2.92 20.16 -9.94
CA GLU A 160 -2.00 20.71 -8.91
C GLU A 160 -1.32 19.60 -8.09
N ASN A 161 -2.05 18.54 -7.75
CA ASN A 161 -1.45 17.40 -7.04
C ASN A 161 -0.52 16.59 -7.95
N TYR A 162 -0.85 16.41 -9.22
CA TYR A 162 0.05 15.74 -10.16
C TYR A 162 1.32 16.53 -10.43
N ASP A 163 1.24 17.87 -10.51
CA ASP A 163 2.43 18.73 -10.64
C ASP A 163 3.39 18.49 -9.48
N ILE A 164 2.89 18.52 -8.24
CA ILE A 164 3.71 18.24 -7.04
C ILE A 164 4.26 16.81 -7.07
N ALA A 165 3.46 15.82 -7.48
CA ALA A 165 3.94 14.45 -7.59
C ALA A 165 5.08 14.30 -8.61
N ILE A 166 5.00 15.00 -9.73
CA ILE A 166 6.02 15.05 -10.78
C ILE A 166 7.29 15.73 -10.28
N GLU A 167 7.18 16.79 -9.48
CA GLU A 167 8.35 17.42 -8.84
C GLU A 167 9.13 16.43 -7.97
N TYR A 168 8.43 15.61 -7.17
CA TYR A 168 9.06 14.60 -6.32
C TYR A 168 9.48 13.32 -7.06
N ASN A 169 8.78 12.95 -8.13
CA ASN A 169 9.14 11.80 -8.98
C ASN A 169 8.94 12.14 -10.47
N PRO A 170 9.94 12.75 -11.13
CA PRO A 170 9.83 13.19 -12.52
C PRO A 170 9.70 12.05 -13.54
N ASN A 171 9.91 10.80 -13.13
CA ASN A 171 9.79 9.63 -14.01
C ASN A 171 8.45 8.90 -13.84
N ASP A 172 7.52 9.43 -13.04
CA ASP A 172 6.23 8.81 -12.82
C ASP A 172 5.29 8.97 -14.03
N VAL A 173 5.25 7.94 -14.87
CA VAL A 173 4.42 7.91 -16.08
C VAL A 173 2.92 8.05 -15.75
N ASN A 174 2.47 7.53 -14.60
CA ASN A 174 1.07 7.58 -14.22
C ASN A 174 0.63 9.01 -13.88
N ALA A 175 1.49 9.78 -13.21
CA ALA A 175 1.22 11.18 -12.90
C ALA A 175 0.99 12.01 -14.18
N TYR A 176 1.88 11.90 -15.17
CA TYR A 176 1.70 12.58 -16.46
C TYR A 176 0.46 12.12 -17.22
N TYR A 177 0.19 10.81 -17.23
CA TYR A 177 -0.98 10.24 -17.89
C TYR A 177 -2.28 10.78 -17.29
N ASN A 178 -2.40 10.77 -15.96
CA ASN A 178 -3.59 11.24 -15.26
C ASN A 178 -3.75 12.77 -15.36
N GLN A 179 -2.65 13.51 -15.34
CA GLN A 179 -2.66 14.96 -15.57
C GLN A 179 -3.15 15.31 -16.97
N ARG A 180 -2.66 14.62 -18.00
CA ARG A 180 -3.15 14.79 -19.38
C ARG A 180 -4.65 14.54 -19.47
N ASN A 181 -5.14 13.47 -18.85
CA ASN A 181 -6.57 13.16 -18.82
C ASN A 181 -7.39 14.30 -18.19
N CYS A 182 -6.88 14.96 -17.15
CA CYS A 182 -7.54 16.14 -16.57
C CYS A 182 -7.64 17.30 -17.57
N PHE A 183 -6.57 17.63 -18.28
CA PHE A 183 -6.58 18.67 -19.31
C PHE A 183 -7.60 18.38 -20.41
N GLU A 184 -7.69 17.14 -20.88
CA GLU A 184 -8.65 16.72 -21.89
C GLU A 184 -10.10 16.90 -21.40
N ARG A 185 -10.40 16.57 -20.13
CA ARG A 185 -11.72 16.78 -19.52
C ARG A 185 -12.09 18.26 -19.42
N ILE A 186 -11.19 19.12 -18.95
CA ILE A 186 -11.42 20.57 -18.87
C ILE A 186 -11.71 21.15 -20.26
N ARG A 187 -10.93 20.74 -21.28
CA ARG A 187 -11.11 21.19 -22.66
C ARG A 187 -12.45 20.74 -23.24
N SER A 188 -12.87 19.52 -22.95
CA SER A 188 -14.17 18.98 -23.41
C SER A 188 -15.34 19.75 -22.81
N ILE A 189 -15.32 20.03 -21.50
CA ILE A 189 -16.36 20.82 -20.82
C ILE A 189 -16.44 22.24 -21.40
N SER A 190 -15.28 22.86 -21.61
CA SER A 190 -15.20 24.22 -22.19
C SER A 190 -15.74 24.30 -23.62
N ARG A 191 -15.71 23.20 -24.39
CA ARG A 191 -16.27 23.13 -25.74
C ARG A 191 -17.78 22.90 -25.75
N ASN A 192 -18.31 22.13 -24.79
CA ASN A 192 -19.74 21.84 -24.70
C ASN A 192 -20.56 23.00 -24.14
N ASN A 193 -19.93 23.96 -23.47
CA ASN A 193 -20.56 25.16 -22.91
C ASN A 193 -20.52 26.38 -23.86
N ARG A 194 -20.17 26.18 -25.14
CA ARG A 194 -20.20 27.20 -26.21
C ARG A 194 -21.26 26.83 -27.23
#